data_AF-A0A524G1Z5-F1
#
_entry.id   AF-A0A524G1Z5-F1
#
_cell.length_a   1.000
_cell.length_b   1.000
_cell.length_c   1.000
_cell.angle_alpha   90.00
_cell.angle_beta   90.00
_cell.angle_gamma   90.00
#
_symmetry.space_group_name_H-M   'P 1'
#
loop_
_entity.id
_entity.type
_entity.pdbx_description
1 polymer ?
#
loop_
_entity_poly.entity_id
_entity_poly.type
_entity_poly.pdbx_seq_one_letter_code
_entity_poly.pdbx_strand_id
1 'polypeptide(L)'
;MVLDLDVTFAKLTNPRMTAGLMVLHSLLSNLKGEPTEPREVRKTVDALLNKRNVSKQSITNAARRLEEASIIEREDNKYAVNYGYLVSILLNTLLELNERVTNLEDEIESLKTSGRS
;
A
#
# COMPACT_ATOMS: atom_id res chain seq x y z
N MET A 1 -12.08 -14.04 19.90
CA MET A 1 -10.61 -13.95 19.93
C MET A 1 -10.24 -12.50 19.90
N VAL A 2 -9.59 -11.97 20.95
CA VAL A 2 -8.91 -10.69 20.84
C VAL A 2 -7.67 -10.98 20.00
N LEU A 3 -7.65 -10.47 18.76
CA LEU A 3 -6.46 -10.53 17.93
C LEU A 3 -5.41 -9.65 18.63
N ASP A 4 -4.37 -10.29 19.14
CA ASP A 4 -3.17 -9.59 19.56
C ASP A 4 -2.43 -9.16 18.28
N LEU A 5 -2.82 -7.99 17.79
CA LEU A 5 -2.30 -7.41 16.56
C LEU A 5 -0.79 -7.17 16.66
N ASP A 6 -0.29 -6.89 17.87
CA ASP A 6 1.12 -6.67 18.15
C ASP A 6 1.92 -7.97 17.99
N VAL A 7 1.42 -9.08 18.54
CA VAL A 7 2.02 -10.42 18.35
C VAL A 7 1.99 -10.85 16.88
N THR A 8 0.94 -10.50 16.16
CA THR A 8 0.82 -10.82 14.73
C THR A 8 1.83 -10.04 13.90
N PHE A 9 2.00 -8.75 14.19
CA PHE A 9 2.96 -7.89 13.51
C PHE A 9 4.40 -8.31 13.81
N ALA A 10 4.73 -8.63 15.07
CA ALA A 10 6.04 -9.13 15.47
C ALA A 10 6.42 -10.47 14.79
N LYS A 11 5.43 -11.31 14.47
CA LYS A 11 5.67 -12.52 13.66
C LYS A 11 6.01 -12.16 12.22
N LEU A 12 5.33 -11.17 11.64
CA LEU A 12 5.55 -10.75 10.25
C LEU A 12 6.91 -10.07 10.04
N THR A 13 7.45 -9.38 11.05
CA THR A 13 8.79 -8.77 10.99
C THR A 13 9.94 -9.78 11.18
N ASN A 14 9.63 -11.06 11.43
CA ASN A 14 10.67 -12.07 11.56
C ASN A 14 11.38 -12.32 10.21
N PRO A 15 12.72 -12.26 10.12
CA PRO A 15 13.46 -12.48 8.87
C PRO A 15 13.18 -13.83 8.19
N ARG A 16 12.70 -14.84 8.93
CA ARG A 16 12.32 -16.15 8.38
C ARG A 16 10.94 -16.16 7.71
N MET A 17 10.18 -15.08 7.82
CA MET A 17 8.82 -14.95 7.27
C MET A 17 8.78 -14.43 5.84
N THR A 18 9.91 -14.22 5.16
CA THR A 18 9.94 -13.81 3.74
C THR A 18 9.07 -14.73 2.87
N ALA A 19 9.14 -16.05 3.06
CA ALA A 19 8.27 -16.99 2.35
C ALA A 19 6.78 -16.84 2.73
N GLY A 20 6.49 -16.56 4.01
CA GLY A 20 5.13 -16.30 4.49
C GLY A 20 4.52 -15.03 3.89
N LEU A 21 5.32 -13.97 3.72
CA LEU A 21 4.90 -12.75 3.03
C LEU A 21 4.59 -13.04 1.56
N MET A 22 5.42 -13.83 0.87
CA MET A 22 5.15 -14.23 -0.52
C MET A 22 3.85 -15.05 -0.64
N VAL A 23 3.56 -15.94 0.31
CA VAL A 23 2.28 -16.66 0.37
C VAL A 23 1.12 -15.67 0.56
N LEU A 24 1.25 -14.72 1.49
CA LEU A 24 0.22 -13.70 1.70
C LEU A 24 -0.01 -12.86 0.44
N HIS A 25 1.04 -12.42 -0.25
CA HIS A 25 0.95 -11.71 -1.53
C HIS A 25 0.19 -12.54 -2.58
N SER A 26 0.50 -13.83 -2.70
CA SER A 26 -0.18 -14.72 -3.65
C SER A 26 -1.65 -14.96 -3.30
N LEU A 27 -2.02 -14.96 -2.03
CA LEU A 27 -3.42 -15.12 -1.62
C LEU A 27 -4.20 -13.83 -1.86
N LEU A 28 -3.55 -12.68 -1.63
CA LEU A 28 -4.12 -11.36 -1.82
C LEU A 28 -4.30 -11.01 -3.30
N SER A 29 -3.52 -11.56 -4.23
CA SER A 29 -3.57 -11.20 -5.66
C SER A 29 -4.93 -11.41 -6.33
N ASN A 30 -5.78 -12.27 -5.74
CA ASN A 30 -7.15 -12.50 -6.23
C ASN A 30 -8.15 -11.46 -5.74
N LEU A 31 -7.77 -10.59 -4.79
CA LEU A 31 -8.60 -9.54 -4.26
C LEU A 31 -8.54 -8.31 -5.17
N LYS A 32 -9.53 -8.22 -6.06
CA LYS A 32 -9.72 -7.08 -6.96
C LYS A 32 -11.01 -6.33 -6.66
N GLY A 33 -11.05 -5.05 -7.03
CA GLY A 33 -12.24 -4.22 -6.95
C GLY A 33 -13.15 -4.39 -8.15
N GLU A 34 -14.40 -4.02 -7.97
CA GLU A 34 -15.42 -4.03 -9.01
C GLU A 34 -15.02 -3.10 -10.18
N PRO A 35 -15.01 -3.59 -11.44
CA PRO A 35 -14.67 -2.78 -12.60
C PRO A 35 -15.57 -1.55 -12.75
N THR A 36 -14.95 -0.37 -12.74
CA THR A 36 -15.65 0.92 -12.78
C THR A 36 -15.39 1.64 -14.10
N GLU A 37 -16.46 2.15 -14.72
CA GLU A 37 -16.37 2.89 -15.98
C GLU A 37 -15.55 4.19 -15.84
N PRO A 38 -14.68 4.53 -16.83
CA PRO A 38 -13.90 5.78 -16.79
C PRO A 38 -14.75 7.04 -16.63
N ARG A 39 -15.97 7.04 -17.18
CA ARG A 39 -16.93 8.15 -17.06
C ARG A 39 -17.38 8.35 -15.61
N GLU A 40 -17.62 7.26 -14.87
CA GLU A 40 -18.08 7.33 -13.47
C GLU A 40 -16.93 7.73 -12.54
N VAL A 41 -15.71 7.24 -12.80
CA VAL A 41 -14.51 7.73 -12.08
C VAL A 41 -14.35 9.23 -12.27
N ARG A 42 -14.47 9.74 -13.49
CA ARG A 42 -14.38 11.17 -13.78
C ARG A 42 -15.43 11.98 -13.02
N LYS A 43 -16.70 11.55 -13.07
CA LYS A 43 -17.81 12.20 -12.35
C LYS A 43 -17.52 12.29 -10.85
N THR A 44 -16.97 11.22 -10.27
CA THR A 44 -16.62 11.16 -8.84
C THR A 44 -15.45 12.07 -8.50
N VAL A 45 -14.39 12.07 -9.32
CA VAL A 45 -13.22 12.97 -9.15
C VAL A 45 -13.63 14.44 -9.25
N ASP A 46 -14.44 14.81 -10.24
CA ASP A 46 -14.92 16.18 -10.42
C ASP A 46 -15.79 16.64 -9.23
N ALA A 47 -16.59 15.73 -8.65
CA ALA A 47 -17.38 16.01 -7.44
C ALA A 47 -16.52 16.21 -6.19
N LEU A 48 -15.48 15.41 -5.99
CA LEU A 48 -14.58 15.50 -4.83
C LEU A 48 -13.76 16.80 -4.83
N LEU A 49 -13.41 17.32 -6.02
CA LEU A 49 -12.54 18.49 -6.17
C LEU A 49 -13.29 19.83 -6.20
N ASN A 50 -14.57 19.85 -5.80
CA ASN A 50 -15.34 21.05 -5.45
C ASN A 50 -15.04 22.27 -6.35
N LYS A 51 -15.29 22.14 -7.66
CA LYS A 51 -15.24 23.18 -8.73
C LYS A 51 -13.94 23.33 -9.51
N ARG A 52 -12.87 22.57 -9.23
CA ARG A 52 -11.74 22.47 -10.18
C ARG A 52 -12.00 21.31 -11.15
N ASN A 53 -12.58 21.61 -12.31
CA ASN A 53 -12.80 20.60 -13.35
C ASN A 53 -11.46 20.03 -13.78
N VAL A 54 -11.25 18.75 -13.53
CA VAL A 54 -10.05 18.06 -13.99
C VAL A 54 -10.26 17.68 -15.45
N SER A 55 -9.28 17.96 -16.29
CA SER A 55 -9.40 17.62 -17.71
C SER A 55 -9.50 16.09 -17.87
N LYS A 56 -10.26 15.63 -18.87
CA LYS A 56 -10.34 14.21 -19.22
C LYS A 56 -8.93 13.61 -19.38
N GLN A 57 -8.04 14.35 -20.05
CA GLN A 57 -6.67 13.91 -20.29
C GLN A 57 -5.88 13.75 -18.98
N SER A 58 -6.05 14.65 -18.02
CA SER A 58 -5.38 14.57 -16.71
C SER A 58 -5.81 13.32 -15.94
N ILE A 59 -7.11 12.99 -15.95
CA ILE A 59 -7.63 11.77 -15.30
C ILE A 59 -7.12 10.52 -16.01
N THR A 60 -7.16 10.49 -17.36
CA THR A 60 -6.61 9.36 -18.13
C THR A 60 -5.13 9.15 -17.86
N ASN A 61 -4.33 10.21 -17.81
CA ASN A 61 -2.90 10.12 -17.52
C ASN A 61 -2.65 9.64 -16.08
N ALA A 62 -3.45 10.09 -15.11
CA ALA A 62 -3.36 9.61 -13.74
C ALA A 62 -3.70 8.11 -13.65
N ALA A 63 -4.79 7.69 -14.28
CA ALA A 63 -5.17 6.28 -14.34
C ALA A 63 -4.08 5.42 -15.00
N ARG A 64 -3.48 5.90 -16.09
CA ARG A 64 -2.35 5.21 -16.75
C ARG A 64 -1.15 5.03 -15.81
N ARG A 65 -0.79 6.05 -15.02
CA ARG A 65 0.31 5.92 -14.05
C ARG A 65 -0.01 4.93 -12.93
N LEU A 66 -1.26 4.89 -12.49
CA LEU A 66 -1.72 3.90 -11.50
C LEU A 66 -1.70 2.47 -12.08
N GLU A 67 -2.02 2.33 -13.36
CA GLU A 67 -1.95 1.06 -14.11
C GLU A 67 -0.49 0.61 -14.30
N GLU A 68 0.41 1.52 -14.71
CA GLU A 68 1.86 1.27 -14.79
C GLU A 68 2.44 0.89 -13.41
N ALA A 69 1.88 1.44 -12.33
CA ALA A 69 2.23 1.08 -10.96
C ALA A 69 1.54 -0.21 -10.46
N SER A 70 0.74 -0.89 -11.27
CA SER A 70 -0.04 -2.10 -10.88
C SER A 70 -1.05 -1.88 -9.75
N ILE A 71 -1.39 -0.64 -9.42
CA ILE A 71 -2.38 -0.30 -8.39
C ILE A 71 -3.80 -0.51 -8.93
N ILE A 72 -3.99 -0.27 -10.22
CA ILE A 72 -5.23 -0.59 -10.93
C ILE A 72 -4.91 -1.43 -12.16
N GLU A 73 -5.93 -2.11 -12.67
CA GLU A 73 -5.88 -2.89 -13.90
C GLU A 73 -7.04 -2.49 -14.81
N ARG A 74 -6.93 -2.81 -16.10
CA ARG A 74 -8.01 -2.64 -17.08
C ARG A 74 -8.68 -3.96 -17.38
N GLU A 75 -9.95 -4.06 -17.03
CA GLU A 75 -10.82 -5.19 -17.39
C GLU A 75 -11.93 -4.64 -18.30
N ASP A 76 -11.98 -5.08 -19.56
CA ASP A 76 -12.94 -4.62 -20.57
C ASP A 76 -13.04 -3.08 -20.69
N ASN A 77 -11.89 -2.39 -20.69
CA ASN A 77 -11.75 -0.92 -20.70
C ASN A 77 -12.22 -0.18 -19.44
N LYS A 78 -12.62 -0.90 -18.38
CA LYS A 78 -12.97 -0.35 -17.07
C LYS A 78 -11.76 -0.36 -16.14
N TYR A 79 -11.83 0.42 -15.07
CA TYR A 79 -10.80 0.46 -14.04
C TYR A 79 -11.18 -0.45 -12.88
N ALA A 80 -10.33 -1.42 -12.56
CA ALA A 80 -10.44 -2.25 -11.36
C ALA A 80 -9.24 -1.98 -10.45
N VAL A 81 -9.47 -1.81 -9.14
CA VAL A 81 -8.36 -1.65 -8.19
C VAL A 81 -7.78 -3.02 -7.86
N ASN A 82 -6.45 -3.15 -7.87
CA ASN A 82 -5.78 -4.33 -7.35
C ASN A 82 -5.60 -4.17 -5.83
N TYR A 83 -6.65 -4.48 -5.06
CA TYR A 83 -6.62 -4.33 -3.59
C TYR A 83 -5.53 -5.18 -2.97
N GLY A 84 -5.31 -6.40 -3.48
CA GLY A 84 -4.26 -7.27 -3.01
C GLY A 84 -2.88 -6.63 -3.09
N TYR A 85 -2.56 -6.04 -4.23
CA TYR A 85 -1.30 -5.33 -4.45
C TYR A 85 -1.19 -4.04 -3.63
N LEU A 86 -2.30 -3.30 -3.46
CA LEU A 86 -2.31 -2.12 -2.61
C LEU A 86 -2.03 -2.48 -1.13
N VAL A 87 -2.69 -3.51 -0.60
CA VAL A 87 -2.46 -4.02 0.76
C VAL A 87 -1.01 -4.50 0.92
N SER A 88 -0.49 -5.15 -0.11
CA SER A 88 0.89 -5.62 -0.18
C SER A 88 1.91 -4.50 -0.06
N ILE A 89 1.73 -3.39 -0.80
CA ILE A 89 2.58 -2.20 -0.72
C ILE A 89 2.52 -1.61 0.70
N LEU A 90 1.32 -1.45 1.24
CA LEU A 90 1.12 -0.84 2.56
C LEU A 90 1.77 -1.69 3.66
N LEU A 91 1.61 -3.01 3.60
CA LEU A 91 2.24 -3.93 4.56
C LEU A 91 3.77 -3.83 4.49
N ASN A 92 4.36 -3.91 3.29
CA ASN A 92 5.81 -3.81 3.13
C ASN A 92 6.34 -2.45 3.60
N THR A 93 5.64 -1.37 3.27
CA THR A 93 6.00 -0.02 3.72
C THR A 93 5.98 0.09 5.26
N LEU A 94 5.00 -0.52 5.91
CA LEU A 94 4.92 -0.53 7.38
C LEU A 94 6.04 -1.37 8.01
N LEU A 95 6.38 -2.51 7.42
CA LEU A 95 7.50 -3.36 7.89
C LEU A 95 8.84 -2.61 7.77
N GLU A 96 9.10 -1.97 6.63
CA GLU A 96 10.30 -1.15 6.41
C GLU A 96 10.35 0.05 7.37
N LEU A 97 9.22 0.72 7.61
CA LEU A 97 9.15 1.82 8.56
C LEU A 97 9.47 1.34 9.98
N ASN A 98 8.92 0.19 10.39
CA ASN A 98 9.19 -0.40 11.69
C ASN A 98 10.69 -0.71 11.86
N GLU A 99 11.32 -1.33 10.85
CA GLU A 99 12.77 -1.59 10.86
C GLU A 99 13.59 -0.30 10.98
N ARG A 100 13.24 0.75 10.21
CA ARG A 100 13.90 2.05 10.31
C ARG A 100 13.77 2.68 11.69
N VAL A 101 12.61 2.56 12.33
CA VAL A 101 12.38 3.06 13.68
C VAL A 101 13.22 2.28 14.69
N THR A 102 13.21 0.95 14.64
CA THR A 102 14.04 0.10 15.53
C THR A 102 15.53 0.44 15.41
N ASN A 103 16.03 0.60 14.18
CA ASN A 103 17.43 1.00 13.96
C ASN A 103 17.75 2.38 14.56
N LEU A 104 16.83 3.34 14.43
CA LEU A 104 16.99 4.67 15.06
C LEU A 104 16.96 4.60 16.59
N GLU A 105 16.12 3.75 17.17
CA GLU A 105 16.05 3.53 18.62
C GLU A 105 17.36 2.94 19.14
N ASP A 106 17.92 1.94 18.45
CA ASP A 106 19.21 1.33 18.77
C ASP A 106 20.37 2.33 18.66
N GLU A 107 20.39 3.16 17.61
CA GLU A 107 21.38 4.24 17.44
C GLU A 107 21.31 5.25 18.59
N ILE A 108 20.10 5.69 18.96
CA ILE A 108 19.90 6.62 20.08
C ILE A 108 20.43 6.02 21.40
N GLU A 109 20.18 4.74 21.65
CA GLU A 109 20.63 4.08 22.88
C GLU A 109 22.16 3.93 22.91
N SER A 110 22.78 3.65 21.76
CA SER A 110 24.25 3.63 21.62
C SER A 110 24.89 5.00 21.92
N LEU A 111 24.25 6.10 21.51
CA LEU A 111 24.71 7.45 21.78
C LEU A 111 24.58 7.83 23.26
N LYS A 112 23.47 7.46 23.92
CA LYS A 112 23.27 7.71 25.36
C LYS A 112 24.29 6.98 26.22
N THR A 113 24.68 5.77 25.82
CA THR A 113 25.67 4.97 26.55
C THR A 113 27.09 5.48 26.33
N SER A 114 27.42 5.91 25.10
CA SER A 114 28.73 6.49 24.75
C SER A 114 28.96 7.90 25.30
N GLY A 115 27.90 8.68 25.51
CA GLY A 115 27.96 10.02 26.10
C GLY A 115 28.01 10.07 27.63
N ARG A 116 27.98 8.90 28.30
CA ARG A 116 28.07 8.75 29.77
C ARG A 116 29.48 8.38 30.27
N SER A 117 30.46 8.34 29.38
CA SER A 117 31.90 8.15 29.69
C SER A 117 32.66 9.47 29.71
#